data_AF-A0A3B0SSM8-F1
#
_entry.id   AF-A0A3B0SSM8-F1
#
_cell.length_a   1.000
_cell.length_b   1.000
_cell.length_c   1.000
_cell.angle_alpha   90.00
_cell.angle_beta   90.00
_cell.angle_gamma   90.00
#
_symmetry.space_group_name_H-M   'P 1'
#
loop_
_entity.id
_entity.type
_entity.pdbx_description
1 polymer ?
#
loop_
_entity_poly.entity_id
_entity_poly.type
_entity_poly.pdbx_seq_one_letter_code
_entity_poly.pdbx_strand_id
1 'polypeptide(L)' 'PHILAVGGLTDPRVTYWEPAKWVATLREKKTDENLLLLKTIMGAGHAGMPGRFEQLKETAFVFAFGLKVVG' A
#
# COMPACT_ATOMS: atom_id res chain seq x y z
N PRO A 1 3.19 -7.13 -12.91
CA PRO A 1 4.28 -7.06 -11.91
C PRO A 1 3.70 -7.20 -10.51
N HIS A 2 4.51 -7.52 -9.51
CA HIS A 2 4.07 -7.48 -8.12
C HIS A 2 3.85 -6.03 -7.67
N ILE A 3 2.71 -5.74 -7.05
CA ILE A 3 2.30 -4.39 -6.63
C ILE A 3 1.85 -4.40 -5.17
N LEU A 4 2.38 -3.44 -4.40
CA LEU A 4 1.91 -3.07 -3.07
C LEU A 4 1.45 -1.60 -3.11
N ALA A 5 0.14 -1.38 -3.12
CA ALA A 5 -0.45 -0.06 -3.00
C ALA A 5 -0.60 0.32 -1.52
N VAL A 6 -0.09 1.50 -1.13
CA VAL A 6 -0.17 2.00 0.25
C VAL A 6 -0.89 3.35 0.25
N GLY A 7 -1.80 3.56 1.20
CA GLY A 7 -2.52 4.82 1.36
C GLY A 7 -2.99 5.04 2.80
N GLY A 8 -3.18 6.30 3.18
CA GLY A 8 -3.69 6.69 4.49
C GLY A 8 -5.21 6.86 4.49
N LEU A 9 -5.90 6.38 5.52
CA LEU A 9 -7.35 6.57 5.67
C LEU A 9 -7.73 8.04 5.76
N THR A 10 -6.92 8.84 6.47
CA THR A 10 -7.19 10.25 6.77
C THR A 10 -6.38 11.20 5.89
N ASP A 11 -5.86 10.73 4.75
CA ASP A 11 -5.13 11.57 3.80
C ASP A 11 -6.09 12.59 3.13
N PRO A 12 -5.93 13.90 3.38
CA PRO A 12 -6.80 14.92 2.81
C PRO A 12 -6.40 15.33 1.38
N ARG A 13 -5.23 14.87 0.89
CA ARG A 13 -4.70 15.20 -0.44
C ARG A 13 -5.00 14.11 -1.46
N VAL A 14 -4.76 12.86 -1.08
CA VAL A 14 -4.96 11.67 -1.92
C VAL A 14 -5.72 10.64 -1.10
N THR A 15 -7.04 10.71 -1.23
CA THR A 15 -7.97 9.97 -0.37
C THR A 15 -7.86 8.46 -0.55
N TYR A 16 -8.03 7.67 0.52
CA TYR A 16 -7.82 6.22 0.52
C TYR A 16 -8.61 5.45 -0.55
N TRP A 17 -9.75 5.97 -1.00
CA TRP A 17 -10.56 5.32 -2.03
C TRP A 17 -9.94 5.39 -3.41
N GLU A 18 -9.01 6.31 -3.68
CA GLU A 18 -8.31 6.37 -4.96
C GLU A 18 -7.45 5.11 -5.19
N PRO A 19 -6.49 4.75 -4.31
CA PRO A 19 -5.77 3.49 -4.46
C PRO A 19 -6.69 2.27 -4.29
N ALA A 20 -7.76 2.35 -3.50
CA ALA A 20 -8.69 1.24 -3.35
C ALA A 20 -9.44 0.91 -4.66
N LYS A 21 -9.99 1.93 -5.33
CA LYS A 21 -10.64 1.78 -6.64
C LYS A 21 -9.65 1.27 -7.68
N TRP A 22 -8.45 1.83 -7.71
CA TRP A 22 -7.41 1.40 -8.64
C TRP A 22 -7.03 -0.08 -8.46
N VAL A 23 -6.78 -0.51 -7.22
CA VAL A 23 -6.49 -1.93 -6.93
C VAL A 23 -7.67 -2.83 -7.27
N ALA A 24 -8.91 -2.41 -7.01
CA ALA A 24 -10.10 -3.17 -7.39
C ALA A 24 -10.17 -3.37 -8.91
N THR A 25 -9.98 -2.31 -9.70
CA THR A 25 -9.94 -2.39 -11.17
C THR A 25 -8.79 -3.26 -11.67
N LEU A 26 -7.61 -3.17 -11.05
CA LEU A 26 -6.48 -4.03 -11.41
C LEU A 26 -6.77 -5.51 -11.10
N ARG A 27 -7.42 -5.81 -9.97
CA ARG A 27 -7.78 -7.19 -9.61
C ARG A 27 -8.79 -7.79 -10.58
N GLU A 28 -9.75 -6.99 -11.03
CA GLU A 28 -10.75 -7.41 -12.03
C GLU A 28 -10.11 -7.70 -13.40
N LYS A 29 -9.15 -6.87 -13.84
CA LYS A 29 -8.54 -6.94 -15.17
C LYS A 29 -7.27 -7.80 -15.24
N LYS A 30 -6.77 -8.25 -14.10
CA LYS A 30 -5.52 -8.99 -13.98
C LYS A 30 -5.63 -10.35 -14.67
N THR A 31 -4.63 -10.70 -15.48
CA THR A 31 -4.50 -11.99 -16.18
C THR A 31 -3.29 -12.81 -15.72
N ASP A 32 -2.52 -12.28 -14.76
CA ASP A 32 -1.30 -12.91 -14.25
C ASP A 32 -1.52 -13.51 -12.85
N GLU A 33 -0.46 -14.07 -12.26
CA GLU A 33 -0.43 -14.56 -10.87
C GLU A 33 0.40 -13.67 -9.93
N ASN A 34 0.81 -12.48 -10.39
CA ASN A 34 1.60 -11.56 -9.59
C ASN A 34 0.83 -11.08 -8.35
N LEU A 35 1.55 -10.84 -7.25
CA LEU A 35 0.97 -10.32 -6.01
C LEU A 35 0.43 -8.90 -6.20
N LEU A 36 -0.81 -8.66 -5.78
CA LEU A 36 -1.48 -7.34 -5.86
C LEU A 36 -2.17 -7.02 -4.52
N LEU A 37 -1.47 -6.26 -3.68
CA LEU A 37 -1.86 -5.94 -2.31
C LEU A 37 -2.25 -4.47 -2.17
N LEU A 38 -3.22 -4.20 -1.29
CA LEU A 38 -3.60 -2.87 -0.82
C LEU A 38 -3.42 -2.83 0.68
N LYS A 39 -2.65 -1.87 1.19
CA LYS A 39 -2.49 -1.56 2.60
C LYS A 39 -3.02 -0.16 2.90
N THR A 40 -4.18 -0.10 3.53
CA THR A 40 -4.72 1.15 4.09
C THR A 40 -4.25 1.31 5.51
N ILE A 41 -3.55 2.40 5.81
CA ILE A 41 -3.08 2.71 7.16
C ILE A 41 -4.15 3.55 7.85
N MET A 42 -4.83 2.95 8.82
CA MET A 42 -6.07 3.47 9.41
C MET A 42 -5.90 4.81 10.17
N GLY A 43 -4.69 5.10 10.66
CA GLY A 43 -4.39 6.35 11.38
C GLY A 43 -3.47 7.31 10.64
N ALA A 44 -3.16 7.05 9.36
CA ALA A 44 -2.24 7.87 8.59
C ALA A 44 -2.97 8.88 7.69
N GLY A 45 -2.39 10.08 7.63
CA GLY A 45 -2.66 11.05 6.57
C GLY A 45 -1.68 10.87 5.39
N HIS A 46 -1.45 11.92 4.62
CA HIS A 46 -0.58 11.86 3.45
C HIS A 46 0.87 11.49 3.72
N ALA A 47 1.40 11.89 4.88
CA ALA A 47 2.80 11.67 5.23
C ALA A 47 3.05 10.33 5.95
N GLY A 48 2.05 9.44 5.99
CA GLY A 48 2.11 8.20 6.76
C GLY A 48 1.70 8.39 8.22
N MET A 49 1.93 7.37 9.04
CA MET A 49 1.58 7.38 10.45
C MET A 49 2.58 8.20 11.28
N PRO A 50 2.13 9.08 12.20
CA PRO A 50 3.04 9.80 13.08
C PRO A 50 3.71 8.85 14.08
N GLY A 51 5.01 9.02 14.29
CA GLY A 51 5.78 8.31 15.32
C GLY A 51 7.02 7.62 14.78
N ARG A 52 8.14 7.77 15.52
CA ARG A 52 9.47 7.29 15.11
C ARG A 52 9.49 5.80 14.72
N PHE A 53 8.71 4.98 15.42
CA PHE A 53 8.70 3.53 15.19
C PHE A 53 7.69 3.11 14.13
N GLU A 54 6.62 3.88 13.92
CA GLU A 54 5.61 3.55 12.90
C GLU A 54 6.20 3.72 11.51
N GLN A 55 6.98 4.79 11.30
CA GLN A 55 7.71 4.96 10.05
C GLN A 55 8.67 3.79 9.77
N LEU A 56 9.42 3.33 10.79
CA LEU A 56 10.31 2.17 10.65
C LEU A 56 9.55 0.88 10.31
N LYS A 57 8.38 0.66 10.92
CA LYS A 57 7.51 -0.49 10.60
C LYS A 57 6.97 -0.42 9.17
N GLU A 58 6.57 0.76 8.72
CA GLU A 58 6.12 0.98 7.34
C GLU A 58 7.24 0.69 6.34
N THR A 59 8.44 1.23 6.58
CA THR A 59 9.63 0.95 5.77
C THR A 59 9.96 -0.54 5.75
N ALA A 60 10.02 -1.19 6.92
CA ALA A 60 10.30 -2.63 7.02
C ALA A 60 9.28 -3.46 6.24
N PHE A 61 7.99 -3.09 6.27
CA PHE A 61 6.94 -3.78 5.52
C PHE A 61 7.14 -3.67 3.99
N VAL A 62 7.49 -2.48 3.50
CA VAL A 62 7.77 -2.27 2.06
C VAL A 62 8.98 -3.09 1.61
N PHE A 63 10.07 -3.09 2.39
CA PHE A 63 11.24 -3.93 2.10
C PHE A 63 10.93 -5.42 2.18
N ALA A 64 10.15 -5.87 3.16
CA ALA A 64 9.74 -7.27 3.27
C ALA A 64 8.93 -7.71 2.04
N PHE A 65 8.04 -6.85 1.53
CA PHE A 65 7.34 -7.12 0.27
C PHE A 65 8.30 -7.21 -0.91
N GLY A 66 9.24 -6.25 -1.04
CA GLY A 66 10.27 -6.28 -2.08
C GLY A 66 11.09 -7.57 -2.09
N LEU A 67 11.59 -7.97 -0.92
CA LEU A 67 12.33 -9.23 -0.76
C LEU A 67 11.46 -10.46 -1.09
N LYS A 68 10.18 -10.45 -0.70
CA LYS A 68 9.25 -11.55 -0.96
C LYS A 68 8.96 -11.76 -2.44
N VAL A 69 9.03 -10.70 -3.26
CA VAL A 69 8.65 -10.74 -4.68
C VAL A 69 9.83 -10.82 -5.64
N VAL A 70 11.03 -10.49 -5.16
CA VAL A 70 12.28 -10.59 -5.94
C VAL A 70 13.03 -11.89 -5.67
N GLY A 71 12.86 -12.47 -4.47
CA GLY A 71 13.50 -13.72 -4.05
C GLY A 71 12.94 -14.98 -4.69
#